data_AF-A0A6L7WK63-F1
#
_entry.id   AF-A0A6L7WK63-F1
#
_cell.length_a   1.000
_cell.length_b   1.000
_cell.length_c   1.000
_cell.angle_alpha   90.00
_cell.angle_beta   90.00
_cell.angle_gamma   90.00
#
_symmetry.space_group_name_H-M   'P 1'
#
loop_
_entity.id
_entity.type
_entity.pdbx_description
1 polymer ?
#
loop_
_entity_poly.entity_id
_entity_poly.type
_entity_poly.pdbx_seq_one_letter_code
_entity_poly.pdbx_strand_id
1 'polypeptide(L)'
;MHKVMQLWKTGEQARVNSYLSDRGLWKHELFASVVQAIIELAERGSEERALLESVQNHLRDGSAATSSQGSHAAPVQRSLF
;
A
#
# COMPACT_ATOMS: atom_id res chain seq x y z
N MET A 1 8.44 -4.83 -7.29
CA MET A 1 9.21 -4.58 -6.04
C MET A 1 10.39 -3.65 -6.25
N HIS A 2 11.39 -4.01 -7.06
CA HIS A 2 12.59 -3.17 -7.27
C HIS A 2 12.27 -1.70 -7.62
N LYS A 3 11.27 -1.45 -8.49
CA LYS A 3 10.85 -0.09 -8.84
C LYS A 3 10.29 0.71 -7.67
N VAL A 4 9.52 0.07 -6.78
CA VAL A 4 8.96 0.72 -5.58
C VAL A 4 10.10 1.11 -4.63
N MET A 5 11.07 0.22 -4.44
CA MET A 5 12.27 0.51 -3.65
C MET A 5 13.09 1.67 -4.22
N GLN A 6 13.26 1.74 -5.54
CA GLN A 6 13.95 2.85 -6.20
C GLN A 6 13.20 4.18 -5.96
N LEU A 7 11.88 4.21 -6.15
CA LEU A 7 11.06 5.41 -5.91
C LEU A 7 11.04 5.82 -4.43
N TRP A 8 11.11 4.85 -3.52
CA TRP A 8 11.18 5.10 -2.09
C TRP A 8 12.53 5.74 -1.70
N LYS A 9 13.65 5.23 -2.23
CA LYS A 9 14.98 5.79 -1.98
C LYS A 9 15.14 7.23 -2.47
N THR A 10 14.43 7.64 -3.52
CA THR A 10 14.46 9.04 -3.99
C THR A 10 13.65 10.00 -3.11
N GLY A 11 12.93 9.50 -2.10
CA GLY A 11 12.13 10.30 -1.16
C GLY A 11 10.80 10.79 -1.74
N GLU A 12 10.45 10.39 -2.95
CA GLU A 12 9.28 10.90 -3.66
C GLU A 12 8.03 10.05 -3.37
N GLN A 13 7.51 10.15 -2.14
CA GLN A 13 6.33 9.38 -1.70
C GLN A 13 5.12 9.57 -2.64
N ALA A 14 4.92 10.76 -3.21
CA ALA A 14 3.85 11.02 -4.18
C ALA A 14 3.97 10.13 -5.44
N ARG A 15 5.20 9.88 -5.92
CA ARG A 15 5.44 8.99 -7.07
C ARG A 15 5.22 7.53 -6.72
N VAL A 16 5.57 7.13 -5.49
CA VAL A 16 5.23 5.80 -4.97
C VAL A 16 3.71 5.62 -4.96
N ASN A 17 2.97 6.61 -4.46
CA ASN A 17 1.52 6.56 -4.38
C ASN A 17 0.88 6.47 -5.76
N SER A 18 1.30 7.29 -6.72
CA SER A 18 0.83 7.21 -8.11
C SER A 18 1.09 5.82 -8.69
N TYR A 19 2.31 5.32 -8.56
CA TYR A 19 2.67 4.00 -9.10
C TYR A 19 1.82 2.86 -8.53
N LEU A 20 1.54 2.90 -7.22
CA LEU A 20 0.69 1.92 -6.55
C LEU A 20 -0.78 2.06 -6.98
N SER A 21 -1.28 3.28 -7.11
CA SER A 21 -2.65 3.59 -7.54
C SER A 21 -2.92 3.20 -8.99
N ASP A 22 -2.03 3.58 -9.91
CA ASP A 22 -2.15 3.32 -11.35
C ASP A 22 -2.19 1.82 -11.66
N ARG A 23 -1.67 0.99 -10.74
CA ARG A 23 -1.61 -0.46 -10.86
C ARG A 23 -2.57 -1.20 -9.92
N GLY A 24 -3.38 -0.47 -9.15
CA GLY A 24 -4.31 -1.05 -8.17
C GLY A 24 -3.65 -1.85 -7.04
N LEU A 25 -2.35 -1.62 -6.78
CA LEU A 25 -1.56 -2.44 -5.85
C LEU A 25 -1.95 -2.22 -4.39
N TRP A 26 -2.54 -1.08 -4.06
CA TRP A 26 -3.02 -0.75 -2.72
C TRP A 26 -3.98 -1.77 -2.12
N LYS A 27 -4.84 -2.34 -2.96
CA LYS A 27 -5.93 -3.24 -2.54
C LYS A 27 -5.60 -4.70 -2.83
N HIS A 28 -4.42 -4.97 -3.38
CA HIS A 28 -4.07 -6.30 -3.88
C HIS A 28 -3.28 -7.06 -2.81
N GLU A 29 -3.96 -7.92 -2.05
CA GLU A 29 -3.36 -8.67 -0.92
C GLU A 29 -2.09 -9.43 -1.33
N LEU A 30 -2.07 -10.06 -2.51
CA LEU A 30 -0.89 -10.77 -3.01
C LEU A 30 0.35 -9.87 -3.07
N PHE A 31 0.20 -8.57 -3.38
CA PHE A 31 1.33 -7.66 -3.43
C PHE A 31 1.95 -7.47 -2.05
N ALA A 32 1.12 -7.23 -1.02
CA ALA A 32 1.55 -7.15 0.37
C ALA A 32 2.15 -8.47 0.87
N SER A 33 1.58 -9.62 0.50
CA SER A 33 2.14 -10.94 0.84
C SER A 33 3.50 -11.19 0.19
N VAL A 34 3.70 -10.76 -1.06
CA VAL A 34 4.99 -10.85 -1.75
C VAL A 34 6.04 -9.95 -1.08
N VAL A 35 5.67 -8.71 -0.71
CA VAL A 35 6.58 -7.82 0.04
C VAL A 35 7.01 -8.49 1.35
N GLN A 36 6.06 -9.07 2.08
CA GLN A 36 6.31 -9.79 3.33
C GLN A 36 7.28 -10.97 3.14
N ALA A 37 7.07 -11.80 2.12
CA ALA A 37 7.95 -12.93 1.82
C ALA A 37 9.39 -12.48 1.49
N ILE A 38 9.56 -11.34 0.82
CA ILE A 38 10.89 -10.78 0.53
C ILE A 38 11.55 -10.26 1.81
N ILE A 39 10.80 -9.61 2.72
CA ILE A 39 11.31 -9.19 4.03
C ILE A 39 11.83 -10.39 4.82
N GLU A 40 11.09 -11.51 4.82
CA GLU A 40 11.46 -12.73 5.53
C GLU A 40 12.74 -13.37 4.97
N LEU A 41 12.99 -13.21 3.67
CA LEU A 41 14.21 -13.69 3.01
C LEU A 41 15.40 -12.72 3.17
N ALA A 42 15.14 -11.42 3.35
CA ALA A 42 16.18 -10.41 3.46
C ALA A 42 17.02 -10.56 4.75
N GLU A 43 18.33 -10.38 4.62
CA GLU A 43 19.28 -10.48 5.73
C GLU A 43 18.87 -9.55 6.89
N ARG A 44 18.91 -10.09 8.10
CA ARG A 44 18.56 -9.33 9.32
C ARG A 44 19.52 -8.15 9.50
N GLY A 45 18.97 -6.97 9.75
CA GLY A 45 19.73 -5.73 9.92
C GLY A 45 20.22 -5.09 8.62
N SER A 46 19.92 -5.66 7.46
CA SER A 46 20.29 -5.06 6.17
C SER A 46 19.46 -3.80 5.86
N GLU A 47 20.07 -2.86 5.12
CA GLU A 47 19.38 -1.67 4.60
C GLU A 47 18.21 -2.05 3.69
N GLU A 48 18.37 -3.11 2.89
CA GLU A 48 17.31 -3.65 2.04
C GLU A 48 16.09 -4.05 2.86
N ARG A 49 16.30 -4.79 3.96
CA ARG A 49 15.23 -5.19 4.85
C ARG A 49 14.53 -3.99 5.47
N ALA A 50 15.28 -3.03 6.01
CA ALA A 50 14.72 -1.81 6.59
C ALA A 50 13.89 -1.00 5.57
N LEU A 51 14.36 -0.92 4.33
CA LEU A 51 13.64 -0.26 3.24
C LEU A 51 12.32 -0.98 2.92
N LEU A 52 12.35 -2.30 2.81
CA LEU A 52 11.16 -3.10 2.55
C LEU A 52 10.15 -3.01 3.69
N GLU A 53 10.60 -3.01 4.95
CA GLU A 53 9.75 -2.82 6.13
C GLU A 53 9.07 -1.43 6.13
N SER A 54 9.80 -0.39 5.72
CA SER A 54 9.24 0.97 5.55
C SER A 54 8.16 1.01 4.46
N VAL A 55 8.40 0.36 3.32
CA VAL A 55 7.40 0.22 2.24
C VAL A 55 6.18 -0.57 2.71
N GLN A 56 6.38 -1.66 3.47
CA GLN A 56 5.30 -2.49 3.98
C GLN A 56 4.38 -1.71 4.94
N ASN A 57 4.97 -0.90 5.83
CA ASN A 57 4.20 -0.01 6.70
C ASN A 57 3.35 0.96 5.88
N HIS A 58 3.93 1.57 4.84
CA HIS A 58 3.22 2.49 3.95
C HIS A 58 2.03 1.84 3.23
N LEU A 59 2.19 0.60 2.75
CA LEU A 59 1.11 -0.16 2.12
C LEU A 59 -0.06 -0.38 3.08
N ARG A 60 0.22 -0.73 4.34
CA ARG A 60 -0.80 -0.91 5.38
C ARG A 60 -1.57 0.38 5.65
N ASP A 61 -0.86 1.50 5.78
CA ASP A 61 -1.46 2.79 6.12
C ASP A 61 -2.34 3.31 4.96
N GLY A 62 -1.87 3.19 3.72
CA GLY A 62 -2.66 3.59 2.54
C GLY A 62 -3.85 2.67 2.25
N SER A 63 -3.75 1.37 2.55
CA SER A 63 -4.89 0.44 2.43
C SER A 63 -6.00 0.76 3.44
N ALA A 64 -5.67 1.24 4.64
CA ALA A 64 -6.64 1.72 5.62
C ALA A 64 -7.32 3.03 5.16
N ALA A 65 -6.58 3.94 4.53
CA ALA A 65 -7.12 5.20 4.02
C ALA A 65 -8.08 4.99 2.82
N THR A 66 -7.77 4.07 1.89
CA THR A 66 -8.63 3.81 0.72
C THR A 66 -9.90 3.01 1.06
N SER A 67 -9.88 2.19 2.11
CA SER A 67 -11.05 1.44 2.56
C SER A 67 -12.09 2.33 3.26
N SER A 68 -11.65 3.41 3.92
CA SER A 68 -12.56 4.37 4.56
C SER A 68 -13.31 5.31 3.59
N GLN A 69 -12.89 5.42 2.32
CA GLN A 69 -13.56 6.27 1.32
C GLN A 69 -14.67 5.55 0.52
N GLY A 70 -14.91 4.25 0.78
CA GLY A 70 -15.93 3.45 0.08
C GLY A 70 -17.36 3.50 0.64
N SER A 71 -17.59 4.14 1.79
CA SER A 71 -18.90 4.16 2.48
C SER A 71 -19.46 5.58 2.61
N HIS A 72 -19.92 6.15 1.50
CA HIS A 72 -20.89 7.25 1.53
C HIS A 72 -21.96 7.05 0.43
N ALA A 73 -22.61 5.88 0.44
CA ALA A 73 -23.91 5.73 -0.20
C ALA A 73 -24.97 6.18 0.80
N ALA A 74 -25.58 7.33 0.53
CA ALA A 74 -26.61 7.93 1.37
C ALA A 74 -27.77 6.93 1.64
N PRO A 75 -28.32 6.89 2.88
CA PRO A 75 -29.56 6.16 3.11
C PRO A 75 -30.68 6.89 2.36
N VAL A 76 -31.14 6.32 1.26
CA VAL A 76 -32.40 6.72 0.62
C VAL A 76 -33.51 6.40 1.61
N GLN A 77 -33.92 7.38 2.41
CA GLN A 77 -35.16 7.33 3.16
C GLN A 77 -36.32 7.34 2.14
N ARG A 78 -36.69 6.15 1.69
CA ARG A 78 -37.90 5.91 0.92
C ARG A 78 -39.02 5.59 1.91
N SER A 79 -39.55 6.64 2.53
CA SER A 79 -40.83 6.57 3.23
C SER A 79 -41.93 6.77 2.19
N LEU A 80 -42.48 5.66 1.71
CA LEU A 80 -43.81 5.60 1.12
C LEU A 80 -44.76 5.08 2.19
N PHE A 81 -45.93 5.71 2.23
CA PHE A 81 -47.08 5.57 3.14
C PHE A 81 -46.99 6.41 4.42
#